data_AF-A0A3B0Q330-F1
#
_entry.id   AF-A0A3B0Q330-F1
#
_cell.length_a   1.000
_cell.length_b   1.000
_cell.length_c   1.000
_cell.angle_alpha   90.00
_cell.angle_beta   90.00
_cell.angle_gamma   90.00
#
_symmetry.space_group_name_H-M   'P 1'
#
loop_
_entity.id
_entity.type
_entity.pdbx_description
1 polymer ?
#
loop_
_entity_poly.entity_id
_entity_poly.type
_entity_poly.pdbx_seq_one_letter_code
_entity_poly.pdbx_strand_id
1 'polypeptide(L)' 'MTVLKEQEKISKLFNNLKTLITLHQRKLKALENIKKTLLDKMFPDEKSNIPSIRFKEFTNAW' A
#
# COMPACT_ATOMS: atom_id res chain seq x y z
N MET A 1 29.82 -0.80 -31.31
CA MET A 1 30.31 0.04 -30.19
C MET A 1 29.23 1.08 -29.92
N THR A 2 28.46 0.94 -28.84
CA THR A 2 27.35 1.87 -28.55
C THR A 2 27.90 3.25 -28.18
N VAL A 3 27.25 4.30 -28.66
CA VAL A 3 27.71 5.69 -28.48
C VAL A 3 27.40 6.11 -27.04
N LEU A 4 28.34 6.77 -26.34
CA LEU A 4 28.19 7.19 -24.94
C LEU A 4 26.85 7.91 -24.65
N LYS A 5 26.42 8.77 -25.58
CA LYS A 5 25.14 9.49 -25.51
C LYS A 5 23.90 8.58 -25.48
N GLU A 6 23.97 7.42 -26.13
CA GLU A 6 22.88 6.45 -26.13
C GLU A 6 22.79 5.76 -24.76
N GLN A 7 23.93 5.35 -24.22
CA GLN A 7 24.00 4.72 -22.90
C GLN A 7 23.51 5.64 -21.78
N GLU A 8 23.82 6.95 -21.86
CA GLU A 8 23.30 7.95 -20.91
C GLU A 8 21.76 8.04 -20.95
N LYS A 9 21.17 8.04 -22.16
CA LYS A 9 19.70 8.06 -22.32
C LYS A 9 19.07 6.80 -21.76
N ILE A 10 19.66 5.64 -22.04
CA ILE A 10 19.19 4.34 -21.52
C ILE A 10 19.28 4.31 -20.00
N SER A 11 20.41 4.75 -19.42
CA SER A 11 20.60 4.83 -17.97
C SER A 11 19.56 5.75 -17.31
N LYS A 12 19.31 6.93 -17.90
CA LYS A 12 18.29 7.86 -17.41
C LYS A 12 16.88 7.24 -17.45
N LEU A 13 16.54 6.52 -18.52
CA LEU A 13 15.25 5.83 -18.64
C LEU A 13 15.08 4.78 -17.53
N PHE A 14 16.07 3.92 -17.32
CA PHE A 14 16.02 2.90 -16.27
C PHE A 14 15.97 3.49 -14.86
N ASN A 15 16.69 4.59 -14.61
CA ASN A 15 16.62 5.30 -13.34
C ASN A 15 15.21 5.84 -13.08
N ASN A 16 14.58 6.45 -14.08
CA ASN A 16 13.20 6.93 -13.97
C ASN A 16 12.21 5.79 -13.71
N LEU A 17 12.34 4.66 -14.43
CA LEU A 17 11.52 3.47 -14.21
C LEU A 17 11.71 2.92 -12.79
N LYS A 18 12.96 2.86 -12.31
CA LYS A 18 13.26 2.39 -10.96
C LYS A 18 12.61 3.29 -9.91
N THR A 19 12.73 4.61 -10.04
CA THR A 19 12.05 5.57 -9.16
C THR A 19 10.54 5.38 -9.17
N LEU A 20 9.94 5.19 -10.35
CA LEU A 20 8.50 4.97 -10.50
C LEU A 20 8.05 3.68 -9.80
N ILE A 21 8.78 2.59 -10.01
CA ILE A 21 8.50 1.30 -9.35
C ILE A 21 8.62 1.45 -7.83
N THR A 22 9.69 2.07 -7.33
CA THR A 22 9.87 2.29 -5.89
C THR A 22 8.73 3.12 -5.29
N LEU A 23 8.25 4.15 -5.98
CA LEU A 23 7.12 4.95 -5.52
C LEU A 23 5.84 4.11 -5.43
N HIS A 24 5.56 3.27 -6.44
CA HIS A 24 4.37 2.42 -6.45
C HIS A 24 4.43 1.32 -5.40
N GLN A 25 5.60 0.71 -5.17
CA GLN A 25 5.81 -0.27 -4.10
C GLN A 25 5.57 0.34 -2.71
N ARG A 26 6.04 1.58 -2.49
CA ARG A 26 5.75 2.30 -1.22
C ARG A 26 4.26 2.55 -1.05
N LYS A 27 3.56 2.97 -2.11
CA LYS A 27 2.10 3.18 -2.06
C LYS A 27 1.36 1.87 -1.79
N LEU A 28 1.73 0.78 -2.46
CA LEU A 28 1.14 -0.54 -2.25
C LEU A 28 1.30 -0.98 -0.79
N LYS A 29 2.52 -0.92 -0.25
CA LYS A 29 2.79 -1.29 1.16
C LYS A 29 1.99 -0.44 2.15
N ALA A 30 1.83 0.86 1.87
CA ALA A 30 1.00 1.73 2.70
C ALA A 30 -0.48 1.30 2.66
N LEU A 31 -1.02 0.98 1.48
CA LEU A 31 -2.39 0.50 1.34
C LEU A 31 -2.61 -0.87 2.00
N GLU A 32 -1.65 -1.78 1.90
CA GLU A 32 -1.69 -3.08 2.59
C GLU A 32 -1.71 -2.91 4.10
N ASN A 33 -0.88 -2.00 4.65
CA ASN A 33 -0.88 -1.69 6.07
C ASN A 33 -2.22 -1.09 6.52
N ILE A 34 -2.76 -0.12 5.76
CA ILE A 34 -4.08 0.49 6.05
C ILE A 34 -5.17 -0.59 6.03
N LYS A 35 -5.20 -1.43 4.98
CA LYS A 35 -6.16 -2.54 4.88
C LYS A 35 -6.07 -3.46 6.09
N LYS A 36 -4.85 -3.86 6.48
CA LYS A 36 -4.65 -4.72 7.64
C LYS A 36 -5.16 -4.06 8.93
N THR A 37 -4.76 -2.83 9.21
CA THR A 37 -5.21 -2.10 10.40
C THR A 37 -6.72 -1.88 10.43
N LEU A 38 -7.35 -1.61 9.29
CA LEU A 38 -8.81 -1.48 9.21
C LEU A 38 -9.50 -2.81 9.48
N LEU A 39 -9.01 -3.91 8.90
CA LEU A 39 -9.55 -5.25 9.14
C LEU A 39 -9.41 -5.66 10.60
N ASP A 40 -8.23 -5.47 11.20
CA ASP A 40 -8.00 -5.78 12.62
C ASP A 40 -8.99 -5.01 13.51
N LYS A 41 -9.29 -3.75 13.19
CA LYS A 41 -10.26 -2.91 13.93
C LYS A 41 -11.73 -3.20 13.60
N MET A 42 -12.02 -3.93 12.53
CA MET A 42 -13.37 -4.29 12.10
C MET A 42 -13.95 -5.48 12.87
N PHE A 43 -13.12 -6.22 13.60
CA PHE A 43 -13.54 -7.31 14.46
C PHE A 43 -13.41 -6.94 15.94
N PRO A 44 -14.23 -7.53 16.82
CA PRO A 44 -14.15 -7.28 18.26
C PRO A 44 -12.91 -7.94 18.88
N ASP A 45 -12.32 -7.27 19.88
CA ASP A 45 -11.28 -7.86 20.73
C ASP A 45 -11.88 -8.84 21.74
N GLU A 46 -11.12 -9.78 22.30
CA GLU A 46 -11.63 -10.80 23.26
C GLU A 46 -12.39 -10.24 24.49
N LYS A 47 -12.24 -8.94 24.77
CA LYS A 47 -12.87 -8.25 25.90
C LYS A 47 -14.11 -7.42 25.50
N SER A 48 -14.46 -7.38 24.21
CA SER A 48 -15.55 -6.57 23.66
C SER A 48 -16.31 -7.36 22.60
N ASN A 49 -17.63 -7.22 22.53
CA ASN A 49 -18.45 -7.78 21.43
C ASN A 49 -18.75 -6.73 20.34
N ILE A 50 -18.08 -5.57 20.41
CA ILE A 50 -18.28 -4.45 19.48
C ILE A 50 -16.91 -4.05 18.91
N PRO A 51 -16.78 -4.01 17.56
CA PRO A 51 -15.53 -3.61 16.90
C PRO A 51 -15.31 -2.10 16.96
N SER A 52 -14.05 -1.70 16.87
CA SER A 52 -13.65 -0.28 16.93
C SER A 52 -14.10 0.51 15.70
N ILE A 53 -14.18 -0.12 14.52
CA ILE A 53 -14.67 0.45 13.28
C ILE A 53 -15.68 -0.53 12.66
N ARG A 54 -16.79 -0.02 12.12
CA ARG A 54 -17.83 -0.83 11.46
C ARG A 54 -18.61 0.04 10.50
N PHE A 55 -19.24 -0.60 9.51
CA PHE A 55 -20.21 0.05 8.65
C PHE A 55 -21.44 0.46 9.47
N LYS A 56 -22.02 1.62 9.13
CA LYS A 56 -23.11 2.25 9.90
C LYS A 56 -24.37 1.38 9.91
N GLU A 57 -24.54 0.58 8.88
CA GLU A 57 -25.67 -0.32 8.63
C GLU A 57 -25.64 -1.55 9.55
N PHE A 58 -24.49 -1.88 10.15
CA PHE A 58 -24.37 -2.95 11.11
C PHE A 58 -24.36 -2.32 12.48
N THR A 59 -25.40 -2.51 13.31
CA THR A 59 -25.49 -1.91 14.68
C THR A 59 -25.55 -2.93 15.83
N ASN A 60 -25.82 -4.20 15.55
CA ASN A 60 -25.89 -5.27 16.55
C ASN A 60 -24.52 -5.64 17.14
N ALA A 61 -24.48 -6.28 18.30
CA ALA A 61 -23.26 -6.94 18.78
C ALA A 61 -22.86 -8.04 17.78
N TRP A 62 -21.55 -8.27 17.65
CA TRP A 62 -21.02 -9.41 16.88
C TRP A 62 -21.32 -10.73 17.58
#